data_AF-A0AAN4VY17-F1
#
_entry.id   AF-A0AAN4VY17-F1
#
_cell.length_a   1.000
_cell.length_b   1.000
_cell.length_c   1.000
_cell.angle_alpha   90.00
_cell.angle_beta   90.00
_cell.angle_gamma   90.00
#
_symmetry.space_group_name_H-M   'P 1'
#
loop_
_entity.id
_entity.type
_entity.pdbx_description
1 polymer ?
#
loop_
_entity_poly.entity_id
_entity_poly.type
_entity_poly.pdbx_seq_one_letter_code
_entity_poly.pdbx_strand_id
1 'polypeptide(L)'
;MNLLSFLFLFTCLSFFSCKPTPEIPGFDQESWKADREGCQGKRAALLPLLQAKEADLEKISTTQIVKLLGRPNKEELYRRSQRFFHYQISGGKGCEEQQQVVYRLRFTATDHLIEIEVLKK
;
A
#
# COMPACT_ATOMS: atom_id res chain seq x y z
N MET A 1 -9.61 -47.49 -0.78
CA MET A 1 -9.09 -46.11 -0.81
C MET A 1 -8.76 -45.73 0.63
N ASN A 2 -7.49 -45.62 0.98
CA ASN A 2 -7.05 -45.65 2.37
C ASN A 2 -7.34 -44.32 3.08
N LEU A 3 -7.74 -44.36 4.35
CA LEU A 3 -8.00 -43.17 5.19
C LEU A 3 -6.80 -42.20 5.19
N LEU A 4 -5.59 -42.74 5.11
CA LEU A 4 -4.34 -41.98 4.95
C LEU A 4 -4.27 -41.16 3.64
N SER A 5 -4.81 -41.67 2.52
CA SER A 5 -4.87 -40.92 1.26
C SER A 5 -5.85 -39.75 1.34
N PHE A 6 -6.96 -39.90 2.08
CA PHE A 6 -7.92 -38.80 2.31
C PHE A 6 -7.32 -37.70 3.18
N LEU A 7 -6.56 -38.07 4.23
CA LEU A 7 -5.88 -37.13 5.11
C LEU A 7 -4.80 -36.31 4.37
N PHE A 8 -4.09 -36.95 3.44
CA PHE A 8 -3.06 -36.31 2.62
C PHE A 8 -3.67 -35.33 1.61
N LEU A 9 -4.82 -35.69 1.01
CA LEU A 9 -5.55 -34.82 0.09
C LEU A 9 -6.10 -33.57 0.80
N PHE A 10 -6.66 -33.73 2.01
CA PHE A 10 -7.20 -32.60 2.78
C PHE A 10 -6.10 -31.64 3.24
N THR A 11 -4.91 -32.14 3.58
CA THR A 11 -3.76 -31.31 3.97
C THR A 11 -3.22 -30.50 2.79
N CYS A 12 -3.30 -31.02 1.56
CA CYS A 12 -2.78 -30.34 0.37
C CYS A 12 -3.69 -29.16 -0.08
N LEU A 13 -5.00 -29.22 0.18
CA LEU A 13 -5.94 -28.14 -0.17
C LEU A 13 -5.83 -26.89 0.74
N SER A 14 -5.17 -26.98 1.89
CA SER A 14 -5.10 -25.89 2.87
C SER A 14 -4.14 -24.75 2.50
N PHE A 15 -3.34 -24.89 1.44
CA PHE A 15 -2.24 -23.96 1.12
C PHE A 15 -2.54 -22.88 0.06
N PHE A 16 -3.78 -22.79 -0.45
CA PHE A 16 -4.13 -21.84 -1.53
C PHE A 16 -4.79 -20.52 -1.09
N SER A 17 -4.48 -20.01 0.10
CA SER A 17 -4.99 -18.69 0.52
C SER A 17 -4.03 -17.56 0.09
N CYS A 18 -4.07 -17.19 -1.18
CA CYS A 18 -3.41 -15.97 -1.68
C CYS A 18 -4.48 -14.91 -1.94
N LYS A 19 -4.44 -13.78 -1.23
CA LYS A 19 -5.34 -12.65 -1.50
C LYS A 19 -4.82 -11.86 -2.71
N PRO A 20 -5.64 -11.61 -3.74
CA PRO A 20 -5.21 -10.82 -4.89
C PRO A 20 -4.87 -9.39 -4.48
N THR A 21 -3.92 -8.78 -5.18
CA THR A 21 -3.65 -7.35 -5.02
C THR A 21 -4.73 -6.59 -5.78
N PRO A 22 -5.32 -5.54 -5.22
CA PRO A 22 -6.32 -4.76 -5.92
C PRO A 22 -5.68 -4.06 -7.12
N GLU A 23 -6.38 -4.11 -8.23
CA GLU A 23 -6.01 -3.42 -9.46
C GLU A 23 -6.75 -2.09 -9.50
N ILE A 24 -6.01 -1.01 -9.78
CA ILE A 24 -6.59 0.32 -9.98
C ILE A 24 -6.48 0.62 -11.47
N PRO A 25 -7.59 0.62 -12.22
CA PRO A 25 -7.56 0.89 -13.65
C PRO A 25 -6.85 2.21 -13.97
N GLY A 26 -5.88 2.16 -14.89
CA GLY A 26 -5.10 3.34 -15.31
C GLY A 26 -4.01 3.78 -14.33
N PHE A 27 -3.81 3.09 -13.20
CA PHE A 27 -2.72 3.41 -12.28
C PHE A 27 -1.40 2.78 -12.72
N ASP A 28 -0.46 3.62 -13.15
CA ASP A 28 0.90 3.20 -13.52
C ASP A 28 1.76 2.98 -12.26
N GLN A 29 1.79 1.73 -11.79
CA GLN A 29 2.60 1.33 -10.64
C GLN A 29 4.10 1.53 -10.85
N GLU A 30 4.60 1.36 -12.08
CA GLU A 30 6.03 1.47 -12.37
C GLU A 30 6.48 2.91 -12.26
N SER A 31 5.73 3.84 -12.86
CA SER A 31 5.97 5.28 -12.72
C SER A 31 5.87 5.75 -11.27
N TRP A 32 4.88 5.25 -10.51
CA TRP A 32 4.76 5.56 -9.09
C TRP A 32 5.97 5.08 -8.26
N LYS A 33 6.42 3.85 -8.51
CA LYS A 33 7.56 3.24 -7.80
C LYS A 33 8.89 3.90 -8.18
N ALA A 34 9.03 4.36 -9.41
CA ALA A 34 10.22 5.05 -9.91
C ALA A 34 10.41 6.45 -9.30
N ASP A 35 9.32 7.14 -8.94
CA ASP A 35 9.36 8.48 -8.35
C ASP A 35 9.28 8.44 -6.82
N ARG A 36 10.18 7.69 -6.19
CA ARG A 36 10.14 7.40 -4.75
C ARG A 36 10.07 8.66 -3.88
N GLU A 37 10.82 9.70 -4.20
CA GLU A 37 10.88 10.94 -3.42
C GLU A 37 9.91 12.03 -3.95
N GLY A 38 9.15 11.74 -5.01
CA GLY A 38 8.20 12.68 -5.60
C GLY A 38 8.86 13.84 -6.37
N CYS A 39 10.13 13.71 -6.77
CA CYS A 39 10.84 14.79 -7.46
C CYS A 39 10.43 14.93 -8.92
N GLN A 40 9.91 13.87 -9.55
CA GLN A 40 9.54 13.86 -10.97
C GLN A 40 8.07 14.23 -11.21
N GLY A 41 7.30 14.47 -10.15
CA GLY A 41 5.87 14.79 -10.23
C GLY A 41 4.97 13.62 -10.65
N LYS A 42 5.52 12.41 -10.83
CA LYS A 42 4.75 11.24 -11.26
C LYS A 42 3.78 10.79 -10.18
N ARG A 43 4.21 10.80 -8.92
CA ARG A 43 3.32 10.49 -7.79
C ARG A 43 2.21 11.52 -7.64
N ALA A 44 2.52 12.81 -7.81
CA ALA A 44 1.52 13.87 -7.78
C ALA A 44 0.46 13.71 -8.89
N ALA A 45 0.88 13.34 -10.10
CA ALA A 45 -0.03 13.10 -11.23
C ALA A 45 -0.93 11.87 -11.03
N LEU A 46 -0.44 10.82 -10.35
CA LEU A 46 -1.16 9.57 -10.13
C LEU A 46 -2.01 9.57 -8.84
N LEU A 47 -1.72 10.46 -7.88
CA LEU A 47 -2.41 10.55 -6.60
C LEU A 47 -3.95 10.69 -6.75
N PRO A 48 -4.50 11.52 -7.66
CA PRO A 48 -5.94 11.62 -7.83
C PRO A 48 -6.64 10.31 -8.18
N LEU A 49 -5.96 9.38 -8.88
CA LEU A 49 -6.52 8.06 -9.19
C LEU A 49 -6.65 7.20 -7.93
N LEU A 50 -5.66 7.27 -7.04
CA LEU A 50 -5.71 6.59 -5.74
C LEU A 50 -6.83 7.18 -4.86
N GLN A 51 -6.96 8.51 -4.85
CA GLN A 51 -7.98 9.22 -4.08
C GLN A 51 -9.41 8.91 -4.57
N ALA A 52 -9.60 8.85 -5.90
CA ALA A 52 -10.88 8.46 -6.50
C ALA A 52 -11.28 7.01 -6.20
N LYS A 53 -10.33 6.20 -5.74
CA LYS A 53 -10.47 4.76 -5.47
C LYS A 53 -10.18 4.40 -4.01
N GLU A 54 -10.29 5.36 -3.10
CA GLU A 54 -10.04 5.12 -1.66
C GLU A 54 -10.95 4.03 -1.08
N ALA A 55 -12.21 3.95 -1.52
CA ALA A 55 -13.12 2.88 -1.10
C ALA A 55 -12.63 1.48 -1.53
N ASP A 56 -12.00 1.38 -2.70
CA ASP A 56 -11.38 0.13 -3.18
C ASP A 56 -10.07 -0.14 -2.43
N LEU A 57 -9.49 0.89 -1.79
CA LEU A 57 -8.30 0.80 -0.97
C LEU A 57 -8.58 0.36 0.48
N GLU A 58 -9.81 0.52 0.96
CA GLU A 58 -10.21 0.12 2.31
C GLU A 58 -10.01 -1.39 2.56
N LYS A 59 -9.62 -1.75 3.78
CA LYS A 59 -9.42 -3.13 4.24
C LYS A 59 -8.30 -3.90 3.53
N ILE A 60 -7.54 -3.26 2.64
CA ILE A 60 -6.31 -3.81 2.08
C ILE A 60 -5.24 -3.93 3.17
N SER A 61 -4.44 -4.98 3.10
CA SER A 61 -3.29 -5.20 3.99
C SER A 61 -2.06 -4.39 3.62
N THR A 62 -1.15 -4.19 4.58
CA THR A 62 0.13 -3.53 4.27
C THR A 62 0.91 -4.25 3.17
N THR A 63 0.83 -5.58 3.11
CA THR A 63 1.50 -6.38 2.07
C THR A 63 0.93 -6.09 0.68
N GLN A 64 -0.40 -6.01 0.55
CA GLN A 64 -1.05 -5.67 -0.71
C GLN A 64 -0.75 -4.22 -1.12
N ILE A 65 -0.73 -3.28 -0.16
CA ILE A 65 -0.33 -1.90 -0.39
C ILE A 65 1.11 -1.81 -0.89
N VAL A 66 2.06 -2.54 -0.29
CA VAL A 66 3.46 -2.57 -0.76
C VAL A 66 3.57 -3.18 -2.15
N LYS A 67 2.75 -4.18 -2.47
CA LYS A 67 2.73 -4.75 -3.82
C LYS A 67 2.23 -3.74 -4.86
N LEU A 68 1.20 -2.97 -4.53
CA LEU A 68 0.63 -1.93 -5.39
C LEU A 68 1.53 -0.69 -5.52
N LEU A 69 1.93 -0.09 -4.38
CA LEU A 69 2.60 1.22 -4.31
C LEU A 69 4.12 1.15 -4.12
N GLY A 70 4.67 -0.05 -3.88
CA GLY A 70 6.07 -0.23 -3.48
C GLY A 70 6.29 0.03 -1.99
N ARG A 71 7.56 -0.01 -1.56
CA ARG A 71 7.92 0.25 -0.16
C ARG A 71 7.67 1.73 0.19
N PRO A 72 7.04 2.05 1.34
CA PRO A 72 6.85 3.43 1.76
C PRO A 72 8.19 4.14 2.02
N ASN A 73 8.16 5.47 1.98
CA ASN A 73 9.32 6.29 2.34
C ASN A 73 9.62 6.16 3.84
N LYS A 74 8.58 6.17 4.67
CA LYS A 74 8.67 5.92 6.11
C LYS A 74 7.56 4.98 6.56
N GLU A 75 7.91 4.02 7.39
CA GLU A 75 6.98 3.24 8.20
C GLU A 75 7.09 3.69 9.65
N GLU A 76 5.96 3.91 10.30
CA GLU A 76 5.90 4.38 11.68
C GLU A 76 4.93 3.54 12.48
N LEU A 77 5.41 3.02 13.62
CA LEU A 77 4.59 2.37 14.63
C LEU A 77 4.31 3.39 15.73
N TYR A 78 3.03 3.64 15.99
CA TYR A 78 2.57 4.60 16.98
C TYR A 78 1.85 3.91 18.15
N ARG A 79 1.36 4.71 19.10
CA ARG A 79 0.64 4.21 20.28
C ARG A 79 -0.57 3.36 19.87
N ARG A 80 -0.91 2.37 20.71
CA ARG A 80 -2.04 1.43 20.51
C ARG A 80 -1.93 0.57 19.24
N SER A 81 -0.72 0.17 18.87
CA SER A 81 -0.47 -0.72 17.72
C SER A 81 -0.96 -0.15 16.38
N GLN A 82 -0.98 1.18 16.26
CA GLN A 82 -1.28 1.83 15.00
C GLN A 82 -0.03 1.85 14.13
N ARG A 83 -0.20 1.53 12.85
CA ARG A 83 0.88 1.57 11.85
C ARG A 83 0.55 2.61 10.79
N PHE A 84 1.56 3.37 10.38
CA PHE A 84 1.44 4.39 9.36
C PHE A 84 2.46 4.16 8.25
N PHE A 85 2.00 4.17 7.00
CA PHE A 85 2.87 4.28 5.84
C PHE A 85 2.83 5.71 5.33
N HIS A 86 4.00 6.26 5.03
CA HIS A 86 4.16 7.59 4.46
C HIS A 86 4.80 7.45 3.08
N TYR A 87 4.10 7.91 2.04
CA TYR A 87 4.61 8.04 0.68
C TYR A 87 4.81 9.52 0.37
N GLN A 88 6.04 9.88 -0.01
CA GLN A 88 6.32 11.23 -0.44
C GLN A 88 5.68 11.47 -1.82
N ILE A 89 4.89 12.53 -1.95
CA ILE A 89 4.24 12.93 -3.21
C ILE A 89 5.06 14.01 -3.92
N SER A 90 5.60 14.96 -3.17
CA SER A 90 6.51 16.01 -3.65
C SER A 90 7.40 16.52 -2.51
N GLY A 91 8.53 17.16 -2.83
CA GLY A 91 9.41 17.77 -1.82
C GLY A 91 10.16 16.75 -0.93
N GLY A 92 10.41 15.55 -1.44
CA GLY A 92 11.19 14.53 -0.75
C GLY A 92 12.67 14.87 -0.60
N LYS A 93 13.43 13.91 -0.06
CA LYS A 93 14.86 14.11 0.17
C LYS A 93 15.57 14.30 -1.17
N GLY A 94 16.18 15.47 -1.36
CA GLY A 94 16.95 15.79 -2.57
C GLY A 94 16.13 16.35 -3.72
N CYS A 95 14.83 16.62 -3.54
CA CYS A 95 14.07 17.41 -4.51
C CYS A 95 14.32 18.91 -4.32
N GLU A 96 14.18 19.70 -5.39
CA GLU A 96 14.26 21.17 -5.33
C GLU A 96 13.00 21.80 -4.72
N GLU A 97 11.85 21.13 -4.85
CA GLU A 97 10.56 21.56 -4.32
C GLU A 97 10.62 21.71 -2.79
N GLN A 98 10.25 22.89 -2.28
CA GLN A 98 10.33 23.20 -0.86
C GLN A 98 9.15 22.65 -0.06
N GLN A 99 7.95 22.59 -0.67
CA GLN A 99 6.75 22.12 0.01
C GLN A 99 6.69 20.60 0.01
N GLN A 100 6.64 20.01 1.20
CA GLN A 100 6.50 18.56 1.33
C GLN A 100 5.03 18.17 1.31
N VAL A 101 4.67 17.29 0.37
CA VAL A 101 3.35 16.66 0.33
C VAL A 101 3.52 15.17 0.59
N VAL A 102 2.78 14.63 1.56
CA VAL A 102 2.89 13.24 2.01
C VAL A 102 1.52 12.58 1.95
N TYR A 103 1.44 11.45 1.27
CA TYR A 103 0.28 10.56 1.28
C TYR A 103 0.45 9.53 2.40
N ARG A 104 -0.36 9.67 3.46
CA ARG A 104 -0.28 8.89 4.69
C ARG A 104 -1.42 7.89 4.76
N LEU A 105 -1.09 6.64 5.01
CA LEU A 105 -2.02 5.52 5.13
C LEU A 105 -1.95 4.98 6.57
N ARG A 106 -3.08 4.89 7.27
CA ARG A 106 -3.17 4.34 8.62
C ARG A 106 -3.79 2.96 8.60
N PHE A 107 -3.16 2.03 9.28
CA PHE A 107 -3.60 0.64 9.41
C PHE A 107 -4.03 0.34 10.84
N THR A 108 -5.00 -0.58 10.98
CA THR A 108 -5.36 -1.20 12.26
C THR A 108 -4.26 -2.11 12.78
N ALA A 109 -4.38 -2.52 14.05
CA ALA A 109 -3.55 -3.56 14.64
C ALA A 109 -3.68 -4.92 13.91
N THR A 110 -4.78 -5.14 13.17
CA THR A 110 -5.06 -6.34 12.38
C THR A 110 -4.68 -6.23 10.91
N ASP A 111 -3.84 -5.24 10.56
CA ASP A 111 -3.30 -5.05 9.21
C ASP A 111 -4.35 -4.72 8.14
N HIS A 112 -5.27 -3.81 8.45
CA HIS A 112 -6.26 -3.29 7.50
C HIS A 112 -6.15 -1.77 7.37
N LEU A 113 -6.09 -1.27 6.14
CA LEU A 113 -6.17 0.17 5.85
C LEU A 113 -7.54 0.71 6.27
N ILE A 114 -7.53 1.79 7.05
CA ILE A 114 -8.74 2.42 7.62
C ILE A 114 -8.83 3.93 7.40
N GLU A 115 -7.71 4.59 7.09
CA GLU A 115 -7.69 6.03 6.92
C GLU A 115 -6.55 6.44 6.01
N ILE A 116 -6.83 7.43 5.17
CA ILE A 116 -5.93 7.97 4.16
C ILE A 116 -5.95 9.49 4.30
N GLU A 117 -4.78 10.11 4.32
CA GLU A 117 -4.63 11.55 4.46
C GLU A 117 -3.53 12.10 3.55
N VAL A 118 -3.73 13.31 3.03
CA VAL A 118 -2.68 14.07 2.33
C VAL A 118 -2.22 15.20 3.25
N LEU A 119 -0.98 15.09 3.74
CA LEU A 119 -0.36 16.07 4.62
C LEU A 119 0.48 17.04 3.80
N LYS A 120 0.34 18.34 4.07
CA LYS A 120 1.20 19.40 3.54
C LYS A 120 2.03 19.93 4.71
N LYS A 121 3.35 19.84 4.61
CA LYS A 121 4.31 20.32 5.62
C LYS A 121 5.20 21.40 5.05
#